data_AF-A0A0C9XPK3-F1
#
_entry.id   AF-A0A0C9XPK3-F1
#
_cell.length_a   1.000
_cell.length_b   1.000
_cell.length_c   1.000
_cell.angle_alpha   90.00
_cell.angle_beta   90.00
_cell.angle_gamma   90.00
#
_symmetry.space_group_name_H-M   'P 1'
#
loop_
_entity.id
_entity.type
_entity.pdbx_description
1 polymer ?
#
loop_
_entity_poly.entity_id
_entity_poly.type
_entity_poly.pdbx_seq_one_letter_code
_entity_poly.pdbx_strand_id
1 'polypeptide(L)' 'INYNTSATSDAVIPVKPNSSIRFTGRTDVLAILKAHFTAKSTDKLRRRKFFLLHGMGGIGKTQICLRFIEDMD' A
#
# COMPACT_ATOMS: atom_id res chain seq x y z
N ILE A 1 18.87 29.64 23.48
CA ILE A 1 19.30 29.69 22.06
C ILE A 1 18.09 29.27 21.23
N ASN A 2 17.56 30.18 20.42
CA ASN A 2 16.39 29.99 19.57
C ASN A 2 16.83 29.42 18.22
N TYR A 3 16.23 28.32 17.77
CA TYR A 3 16.43 27.81 16.41
C TYR A 3 15.12 27.94 15.63
N ASN A 4 14.79 29.17 15.24
CA ASN A 4 13.92 29.37 14.10
C ASN A 4 14.73 29.04 12.84
N THR A 5 14.30 28.03 12.10
CA THR A 5 14.72 27.84 10.70
C THR A 5 13.47 27.57 9.89
N SER A 6 12.93 28.62 9.27
CA SER A 6 11.96 28.50 8.19
C SER A 6 12.67 27.93 6.96
N ALA A 7 12.58 26.62 6.76
CA ALA A 7 12.98 25.98 5.51
C ALA A 7 11.73 25.74 4.66
N THR A 8 11.40 26.68 3.79
CA THR A 8 10.69 26.37 2.55
C THR A 8 11.68 25.68 1.61
N SER A 9 11.52 24.39 1.37
CA SER A 9 12.16 23.69 0.23
C SER A 9 11.35 22.46 -0.15
N ASP A 10 10.91 22.45 -1.40
CA ASP A 10 10.30 21.37 -2.18
C ASP A 10 10.19 20.01 -1.49
N ALA A 11 8.99 19.67 -1.03
CA ALA A 11 8.67 18.32 -0.60
C ALA A 11 8.66 17.39 -1.82
N VAL A 12 9.83 16.85 -2.19
CA VAL A 12 9.93 15.76 -3.16
C VAL A 12 9.08 14.60 -2.64
N ILE A 13 7.97 14.31 -3.32
CA ILE A 13 7.14 13.15 -2.99
C ILE A 13 8.00 11.91 -3.25
N PRO A 14 8.30 11.08 -2.23
CA PRO A 14 9.05 9.86 -2.46
C PRO A 14 8.28 8.98 -3.43
N VAL A 15 8.89 8.65 -4.57
CA VAL A 15 8.28 7.78 -5.57
C VAL A 15 8.08 6.39 -4.95
N LYS A 16 6.87 5.85 -5.07
CA LYS A 16 6.58 4.47 -4.65
C LYS A 16 7.49 3.53 -5.45
N PRO A 17 8.30 2.67 -4.82
CA PRO A 17 9.04 1.66 -5.56
C PRO A 17 8.09 0.63 -6.18
N ASN A 18 8.54 -0.04 -7.24
CA ASN A 18 7.82 -1.20 -7.76
C ASN A 18 8.06 -2.44 -6.88
N SER A 19 7.17 -3.42 -7.00
CA SER A 19 7.40 -4.75 -6.46
C SER A 19 8.62 -5.37 -7.15
N SER A 20 9.35 -6.17 -6.40
CA SER A 20 10.51 -6.87 -6.92
C SER A 20 10.08 -7.88 -7.97
N ILE A 21 10.80 -7.94 -9.10
CA ILE A 21 10.59 -8.99 -10.12
C ILE A 21 10.78 -10.41 -9.57
N ARG A 22 11.47 -10.55 -8.43
CA ARG A 22 11.69 -11.84 -7.74
C ARG A 22 10.56 -12.18 -6.78
N PHE A 23 9.67 -11.24 -6.49
CA PHE A 23 8.49 -11.47 -5.66
C PHE A 23 7.46 -12.28 -6.47
N THR A 24 7.21 -13.51 -6.02
CA THR A 24 6.34 -14.48 -6.68
C THR A 24 5.40 -15.13 -5.68
N GLY A 25 4.33 -15.78 -6.18
CA GLY A 25 3.31 -16.40 -5.34
C GLY A 25 2.39 -15.39 -4.65
N ARG A 26 1.77 -15.79 -3.52
CA ARG A 26 0.82 -14.97 -2.72
C ARG A 26 -0.39 -14.45 -3.48
N THR A 27 -0.76 -15.16 -4.55
CA THR A 27 -1.93 -14.86 -5.38
C THR A 27 -3.24 -14.97 -4.59
N ASP A 28 -3.28 -15.87 -3.62
CA ASP A 28 -4.36 -16.03 -2.64
C ASP A 28 -4.58 -14.74 -1.83
N VAL A 29 -3.51 -14.18 -1.25
CA VAL A 29 -3.58 -12.95 -0.47
C VAL A 29 -3.94 -11.76 -1.35
N LEU A 30 -3.37 -11.68 -2.56
CA LEU A 30 -3.71 -10.64 -3.54
C LEU A 30 -5.19 -10.71 -3.94
N ALA A 31 -5.75 -11.90 -4.15
CA ALA A 31 -7.16 -12.08 -4.46
C ALA A 31 -8.07 -11.59 -3.33
N ILE A 32 -7.72 -11.90 -2.07
CA ILE A 32 -8.44 -11.41 -0.88
C ILE A 32 -8.40 -9.88 -0.80
N LEU A 33 -7.22 -9.27 -1.02
CA LEU A 33 -7.06 -7.82 -1.05
C LEU A 33 -7.94 -7.19 -2.14
N LYS A 34 -7.88 -7.72 -3.37
CA LYS A 34 -8.68 -7.23 -4.50
C LYS A 34 -10.17 -7.33 -4.19
N ALA A 35 -10.65 -8.46 -3.69
CA ALA A 35 -12.05 -8.62 -3.33
C ALA A 35 -12.47 -7.61 -2.24
N HIS A 36 -11.67 -7.45 -1.19
CA HIS A 36 -11.96 -6.53 -0.10
C HIS A 36 -12.09 -5.08 -0.59
N PHE A 37 -11.11 -4.58 -1.36
CA PHE A 37 -11.08 -3.19 -1.79
C PHE A 37 -12.04 -2.89 -2.95
N THR A 38 -12.25 -3.82 -3.89
CA THR A 38 -13.15 -3.62 -5.06
C THR A 38 -14.61 -3.94 -4.80
N ALA A 39 -14.95 -4.66 -3.71
CA ALA A 39 -16.34 -4.94 -3.36
C ALA A 39 -17.18 -3.64 -3.34
N LYS A 40 -18.23 -3.58 -4.17
CA LYS A 40 -19.12 -2.42 -4.24
C LYS A 40 -19.78 -2.23 -2.88
N SER A 41 -19.60 -1.05 -2.29
CA SER A 41 -20.36 -0.65 -1.11
C SER A 41 -21.82 -0.49 -1.52
N THR A 42 -22.73 -1.23 -0.90
CA THR A 42 -24.17 -0.99 -1.00
C THR A 42 -24.58 0.28 -0.24
N ASP A 43 -23.69 0.80 0.61
CA ASP A 43 -23.87 2.05 1.31
C ASP A 43 -23.66 3.24 0.37
N LYS A 44 -24.61 4.18 0.39
CA LYS A 44 -24.58 5.42 -0.40
C LYS A 44 -23.36 6.29 -0.07
N LEU A 45 -22.75 6.07 1.09
CA LEU A 45 -21.52 6.71 1.52
C LEU A 45 -20.34 5.74 1.36
N ARG A 46 -19.45 6.03 0.41
CA ARG A 46 -18.17 5.30 0.26
C ARG A 46 -17.34 5.46 1.54
N ARG A 47 -17.39 4.46 2.43
CA ARG A 47 -16.55 4.42 3.64
C ARG A 47 -15.11 4.02 3.29
N ARG A 48 -14.15 4.55 4.05
CA ARG A 48 -12.75 4.14 3.98
C ARG A 48 -12.62 2.67 4.42
N LYS A 49 -11.93 1.87 3.62
CA LYS A 49 -11.64 0.46 3.91
C LYS A 49 -10.24 0.29 4.50
N PHE A 50 -10.08 -0.71 5.36
CA PHE A 50 -8.81 -1.04 6.01
C PHE A 50 -8.57 -2.54 5.95
N PHE A 51 -7.32 -2.95 5.75
CA PHE A 51 -6.91 -4.35 5.70
C PHE A 51 -5.63 -4.55 6.51
N LEU A 52 -5.61 -5.53 7.41
CA LEU A 52 -4.45 -5.87 8.21
C LEU A 52 -3.69 -7.04 7.56
N LEU A 53 -2.46 -6.76 7.11
CA LEU A 53 -1.54 -7.79 6.63
C LEU A 53 -0.46 -8.05 7.68
N HIS A 54 -0.49 -9.23 8.31
CA HIS A 54 0.44 -9.63 9.37
C HIS A 54 1.22 -10.91 9.03
N GLY A 55 2.31 -11.17 9.74
CA GLY A 55 3.19 -12.32 9.52
C GLY A 55 4.64 -12.04 9.91
N MET A 56 5.49 -13.07 9.90
CA MET A 56 6.91 -12.99 10.27
C MET A 56 7.69 -11.93 9.47
N GLY A 57 8.83 -11.49 10.00
CA GLY A 57 9.78 -10.64 9.28
C GLY A 57 10.24 -11.28 7.97
N GLY A 58 10.51 -10.48 6.94
CA GLY A 58 11.02 -10.98 5.65
C GLY A 58 10.05 -11.75 4.75
N ILE A 59 8.84 -12.10 5.21
CA ILE A 59 7.87 -12.91 4.44
C ILE A 59 7.28 -12.21 3.20
N GLY A 60 7.63 -10.94 2.97
CA GLY A 60 7.21 -10.20 1.78
C GLY A 60 5.95 -9.34 1.94
N LYS A 61 5.51 -9.00 3.16
CA LYS A 61 4.31 -8.15 3.39
C LYS A 61 4.33 -6.84 2.59
N THR A 62 5.46 -6.12 2.63
CA THR A 62 5.64 -4.90 1.85
C THR A 62 5.53 -5.17 0.34
N GLN A 63 6.11 -6.27 -0.13
CA GLN A 63 6.07 -6.67 -1.54
C GLN A 63 4.64 -7.01 -1.99
N ILE A 64 3.83 -7.65 -1.14
CA ILE A 64 2.40 -7.87 -1.39
C ILE A 64 1.67 -6.54 -1.60
N CYS A 65 1.90 -5.54 -0.73
CA CYS A 65 1.26 -4.23 -0.86
C CYS A 65 1.67 -3.50 -2.16
N LEU A 66 2.96 -3.53 -2.51
CA LEU A 66 3.45 -2.91 -3.75
C LEU A 66 2.85 -3.59 -4.98
N ARG A 67 2.85 -4.93 -5.00
CA ARG A 67 2.29 -5.73 -6.09
C ARG A 67 0.78 -5.54 -6.22
N PHE A 68 0.07 -5.42 -5.10
CA PHE A 68 -1.37 -5.14 -5.11
C PHE A 68 -1.69 -3.82 -5.82
N ILE A 69 -0.92 -2.76 -5.56
CA ILE A 69 -1.14 -1.45 -6.21
C ILE A 69 -0.85 -1.56 -7.71
N GLU A 70 0.25 -2.18 -8.10
CA GLU A 70 0.60 -2.40 -9.52
C GLU A 70 -0.44 -3.23 -10.28
N ASP A 71 -1.07 -4.18 -9.61
CA ASP A 71 -2.13 -5.02 -10.16
C ASP A 71 -3.50 -4.30 -10.23
N MET A 72 -3.64 -3.12 -9.59
CA MET A 72 -4.88 -2.32 -9.55
C MET A 72 -4.84 -1.08 -10.45
N ASP A 73 -3.65 -0.67 -10.89
CA ASP A 73 -3.46 0.32 -11.96
C ASP A 73 -3.90 -0.25 -13.33
#